data_AF-Q9V272-F1
#
_entry.id   AF-Q9V272-F1
#
_cell.length_a   1.000
_cell.length_b   1.000
_cell.length_c   1.000
_cell.angle_alpha   90.00
_cell.angle_beta   90.00
_cell.angle_gamma   90.00
#
_symmetry.space_group_name_H-M   'P 1'
#
loop_
_entity.id
_entity.type
_entity.pdbx_description
1 polymer ?
#
loop_
_entity_poly.entity_id
_entity_poly.type
_entity_poly.pdbx_seq_one_letter_code
_entity_poly.pdbx_strand_id
1 'polypeptide(L)'
;MGILEKLQSFPPRYGPEWGSGGIFGLKYHRETLYFTLAFEGEAHFITSDSHQVYEFQLVGPRPTSGGDTYNAVETVDEFIYFGGWVHAPAKFRGKREGKATIDFSNKYSHVHEYDTSTGRIRLVWKESLHHPEKWVGEVSEIIYNPYTDELLLAREDGHENLGVYSLDRRRGGLRRLLSKPSPKGTQVHDVAFFGVGKNYTKGLEGIYALDMVTEKWDEFKLSGSIDGEGYVEPHLGAMASVNNRAFAFVRGGVFVGNPYNGEEFRFVRLFDFPTFYAPFRVNALNFGGGIIIAFNSHHDAYYKPRTEEEKLYHRFTNTIVGPSVLVYIAPPLVKIVGTFGARVTSIENAGDKLLVATNTTPNTGALDATPFDTGYRNILVFDHEIININNSPPVRFSVPLIRNIFGGIPLDGYKEPRIILKLSQDAKLIVHEYDLALPLEESDADSFDVRRGRDVIDLSAFSGIVSFKLEGDANGKAIIELR
;
A
#
# COMPACT_ATOMS: atom_id res chain seq x y z
N MET A 1 -18.44 -21.66 3.96
CA MET A 1 -18.61 -21.51 2.49
C MET A 1 -19.64 -20.45 2.09
N GLY A 2 -20.78 -20.29 2.76
CA GLY A 2 -21.84 -19.33 2.35
C GLY A 2 -21.47 -17.84 2.28
N ILE A 3 -20.44 -17.35 2.98
CA ILE A 3 -19.99 -15.94 2.87
C ILE A 3 -19.37 -15.66 1.50
N LEU A 4 -18.59 -16.60 0.96
CA LEU A 4 -17.89 -16.42 -0.31
C LEU A 4 -18.86 -16.39 -1.49
N GLU A 5 -20.01 -17.07 -1.37
CA GLU A 5 -21.10 -17.05 -2.35
C GLU A 5 -21.81 -15.69 -2.43
N LYS A 6 -21.66 -14.84 -1.41
CA LYS A 6 -22.21 -13.48 -1.38
C LYS A 6 -21.27 -12.44 -1.97
N LEU A 7 -20.05 -12.84 -2.37
CA LEU A 7 -19.10 -11.93 -3.02
C LEU A 7 -19.57 -11.65 -4.44
N GLN A 8 -19.63 -10.37 -4.79
CA GLN A 8 -20.06 -9.90 -6.10
C GLN A 8 -19.09 -8.86 -6.64
N SER A 9 -19.11 -8.64 -7.96
CA SER A 9 -18.43 -7.52 -8.58
C SER A 9 -19.21 -6.22 -8.33
N PHE A 10 -18.51 -5.15 -8.00
CA PHE A 10 -19.08 -3.84 -7.74
C PHE A 10 -18.76 -2.89 -8.91
N PRO A 11 -19.71 -2.63 -9.82
CA PRO A 11 -19.51 -1.68 -10.90
C PRO A 11 -19.50 -0.24 -10.36
N PRO A 12 -19.01 0.74 -11.14
CA PRO A 12 -19.02 2.14 -10.74
C PRO A 12 -20.43 2.67 -10.42
N ARG A 13 -20.59 3.36 -9.27
CA ARG A 13 -21.83 4.08 -8.89
C ARG A 13 -21.53 5.49 -8.38
N TYR A 14 -22.56 6.17 -7.87
CA TYR A 14 -22.41 7.49 -7.29
C TYR A 14 -21.49 7.46 -6.07
N GLY A 15 -20.45 8.28 -6.12
CA GLY A 15 -19.43 8.38 -5.09
C GLY A 15 -18.49 9.52 -5.44
N PRO A 16 -18.88 10.79 -5.14
CA PRO A 16 -18.12 11.94 -5.57
C PRO A 16 -16.71 12.00 -5.01
N GLU A 17 -15.71 11.64 -5.82
CA GLU A 17 -14.32 11.60 -5.40
C GLU A 17 -13.33 11.68 -6.58
N TRP A 18 -12.04 11.71 -6.28
CA TRP A 18 -10.92 11.62 -7.22
C TRP A 18 -10.70 10.20 -7.75
N GLY A 19 -11.47 9.82 -8.77
CA GLY A 19 -11.20 8.65 -9.60
C GLY A 19 -11.99 7.43 -9.16
N SER A 20 -11.30 6.36 -8.73
CA SER A 20 -11.97 5.17 -8.20
C SER A 20 -11.43 4.79 -6.83
N GLY A 21 -12.36 4.45 -5.94
CA GLY A 21 -12.14 3.81 -4.67
C GLY A 21 -11.91 2.32 -4.89
N GLY A 22 -11.20 1.69 -3.96
CA GLY A 22 -11.01 0.24 -3.95
C GLY A 22 -12.06 -0.45 -3.09
N ILE A 23 -11.82 -1.74 -2.87
CA ILE A 23 -12.31 -2.40 -1.67
C ILE A 23 -11.19 -2.30 -0.64
N PHE A 24 -11.47 -1.68 0.51
CA PHE A 24 -10.48 -1.37 1.54
C PHE A 24 -10.94 -1.86 2.92
N GLY A 25 -9.98 -2.07 3.83
CA GLY A 25 -10.26 -2.53 5.19
C GLY A 25 -10.79 -3.97 5.21
N LEU A 26 -10.50 -4.76 4.18
CA LEU A 26 -10.94 -6.16 4.10
C LEU A 26 -10.45 -6.93 5.33
N LYS A 27 -11.36 -7.41 6.17
CA LYS A 27 -11.06 -8.09 7.44
C LYS A 27 -12.04 -9.21 7.68
N TYR A 28 -11.55 -10.40 8.01
CA TYR A 28 -12.39 -11.52 8.42
C TYR A 28 -12.19 -11.77 9.91
N HIS A 29 -13.28 -11.66 10.68
CA HIS A 29 -13.23 -11.82 12.13
C HIS A 29 -14.52 -12.43 12.64
N ARG A 30 -14.40 -13.51 13.43
CA ARG A 30 -15.54 -14.21 14.07
C ARG A 30 -16.73 -14.40 13.11
N GLU A 31 -16.45 -15.07 11.99
CA GLU A 31 -17.45 -15.40 10.96
C GLU A 31 -18.10 -14.19 10.27
N THR A 32 -17.54 -13.00 10.46
CA THR A 32 -17.93 -11.77 9.75
C THR A 32 -16.83 -11.35 8.79
N LEU A 33 -17.18 -11.17 7.52
CA LEU A 33 -16.33 -10.48 6.55
C LEU A 33 -16.73 -9.01 6.49
N TYR A 34 -15.80 -8.14 6.82
CA TYR A 34 -15.91 -6.69 6.72
C TYR A 34 -15.09 -6.16 5.54
N PHE A 35 -15.62 -5.14 4.86
CA PHE A 35 -14.84 -4.27 3.97
C PHE A 35 -15.61 -2.97 3.68
N THR A 36 -14.92 -1.99 3.11
CA THR A 36 -15.53 -0.78 2.55
C THR A 36 -15.47 -0.77 1.03
N LEU A 37 -16.55 -0.32 0.40
CA LEU A 37 -16.50 0.21 -0.96
C LEU A 37 -16.17 1.69 -0.85
N ALA A 38 -14.90 2.01 -1.08
CA ALA A 38 -14.47 3.40 -1.04
C ALA A 38 -15.17 4.23 -2.12
N PHE A 39 -15.33 5.50 -1.81
CA PHE A 39 -16.01 6.57 -2.55
C PHE A 39 -17.53 6.43 -2.60
N GLU A 40 -18.08 5.22 -2.71
CA GLU A 40 -19.52 5.00 -2.49
C GLU A 40 -19.91 5.20 -1.02
N GLY A 41 -18.95 5.13 -0.08
CA GLY A 41 -19.22 5.35 1.33
C GLY A 41 -20.07 4.24 1.92
N GLU A 42 -19.79 2.99 1.55
CA GLU A 42 -20.51 1.82 2.04
C GLU A 42 -19.55 0.90 2.82
N ALA A 43 -19.90 0.56 4.06
CA ALA A 43 -19.26 -0.47 4.86
C ALA A 43 -20.13 -1.74 4.84
N HIS A 44 -19.55 -2.85 4.40
CA HIS A 44 -20.22 -4.14 4.24
C HIS A 44 -19.82 -5.06 5.39
N PHE A 45 -20.81 -5.70 6.00
CA PHE A 45 -20.63 -6.75 7.01
C PHE A 45 -21.40 -7.98 6.55
N ILE A 46 -20.69 -9.04 6.21
CA ILE A 46 -21.25 -10.25 5.61
C ILE A 46 -21.02 -11.43 6.55
N THR A 47 -22.10 -12.10 6.94
CA THR A 47 -22.09 -13.37 7.68
C THR A 47 -22.68 -14.47 6.81
N SER A 48 -22.78 -15.72 7.30
CA SER A 48 -23.50 -16.79 6.58
C SER A 48 -24.96 -16.43 6.32
N ASP A 49 -25.60 -15.68 7.22
CA ASP A 49 -27.05 -15.53 7.25
C ASP A 49 -27.49 -14.10 6.91
N SER A 50 -26.59 -13.13 6.99
CA SER A 50 -26.89 -11.71 6.76
C SER A 50 -25.86 -11.01 5.88
N HIS A 51 -26.27 -9.88 5.30
CA HIS A 51 -25.41 -8.91 4.66
C HIS A 51 -25.94 -7.52 5.04
N GLN A 52 -25.22 -6.84 5.93
CA GLN A 52 -25.53 -5.49 6.36
C GLN A 52 -24.65 -4.49 5.60
N VAL A 53 -25.27 -3.43 5.10
CA VAL A 53 -24.58 -2.29 4.48
C VAL A 53 -24.81 -1.05 5.34
N TYR A 54 -23.73 -0.38 5.71
CA TYR A 54 -23.73 0.83 6.52
C TYR A 54 -23.19 2.01 5.71
N GLU A 55 -23.97 3.07 5.59
CA GLU A 55 -23.68 4.23 4.72
C GLU A 55 -23.18 5.43 5.54
N PHE A 56 -22.45 5.20 6.63
CA PHE A 56 -21.89 6.22 7.52
C PHE A 56 -22.89 7.22 8.12
N GLN A 57 -24.16 6.81 8.28
CA GLN A 57 -25.21 7.68 8.80
C GLN A 57 -24.99 8.20 10.24
N LEU A 58 -24.09 7.60 11.03
CA LEU A 58 -23.71 8.14 12.35
C LEU A 58 -22.72 9.32 12.25
N VAL A 59 -22.05 9.48 11.11
CA VAL A 59 -21.14 10.61 10.87
C VAL A 59 -21.92 11.86 10.45
N GLY A 60 -22.85 11.72 9.51
CA GLY A 60 -23.65 12.84 9.01
C GLY A 60 -24.70 12.41 7.99
N PRO A 61 -25.44 13.37 7.40
CA PRO A 61 -26.51 13.06 6.47
C PRO A 61 -25.97 12.69 5.08
N ARG A 62 -26.82 12.00 4.30
CA ARG A 62 -26.59 11.67 2.88
C ARG A 62 -26.65 12.90 1.96
N PRO A 63 -26.11 12.80 0.72
CA PRO A 63 -25.34 11.66 0.19
C PRO A 63 -23.97 11.57 0.87
N THR A 64 -23.51 10.35 1.16
CA THR A 64 -22.16 10.12 1.68
C THR A 64 -21.20 9.79 0.54
N SER A 65 -19.92 10.04 0.76
CA SER A 65 -18.84 9.56 -0.09
C SER A 65 -17.60 9.39 0.75
N GLY A 66 -16.89 8.28 0.62
CA GLY A 66 -15.72 8.00 1.43
C GLY A 66 -15.58 6.53 1.71
N GLY A 67 -14.97 6.20 2.83
CA GLY A 67 -14.52 4.86 3.15
C GLY A 67 -13.04 4.89 3.50
N ASP A 68 -12.53 3.71 3.83
CA ASP A 68 -11.13 3.53 4.10
C ASP A 68 -10.34 3.59 2.77
N THR A 69 -9.24 4.34 2.71
CA THR A 69 -8.35 4.44 1.53
C THR A 69 -7.00 3.77 1.76
N TYR A 70 -6.75 3.31 2.98
CA TYR A 70 -5.44 2.86 3.43
C TYR A 70 -5.48 1.55 4.20
N ASN A 71 -6.63 0.92 4.42
CA ASN A 71 -6.81 -0.30 5.23
C ASN A 71 -6.62 -0.07 6.74
N ALA A 72 -7.15 1.05 7.27
CA ALA A 72 -7.24 1.34 8.69
C ALA A 72 -8.31 0.46 9.38
N VAL A 73 -7.97 -0.81 9.66
CA VAL A 73 -8.86 -1.78 10.32
C VAL A 73 -8.10 -2.63 11.34
N GLU A 74 -8.70 -2.84 12.50
CA GLU A 74 -8.17 -3.70 13.56
C GLU A 74 -9.29 -4.46 14.27
N THR A 75 -8.95 -5.59 14.88
CA THR A 75 -9.88 -6.45 15.62
C THR A 75 -9.45 -6.63 17.06
N VAL A 76 -10.38 -6.47 18.00
CA VAL A 76 -10.17 -6.71 19.43
C VAL A 76 -11.40 -7.40 19.99
N ASP A 77 -11.24 -8.54 20.65
CA ASP A 77 -12.33 -9.34 21.20
C ASP A 77 -13.41 -9.68 20.13
N GLU A 78 -14.65 -9.21 20.31
CA GLU A 78 -15.76 -9.32 19.35
C GLU A 78 -15.87 -8.16 18.36
N PHE A 79 -15.00 -7.15 18.46
CA PHE A 79 -15.13 -5.90 17.72
C PHE A 79 -14.21 -5.85 16.48
N ILE A 80 -14.76 -5.29 15.40
CA ILE A 80 -14.00 -4.80 14.25
C ILE A 80 -14.00 -3.28 14.34
N TYR A 81 -12.83 -2.69 14.59
CA TYR A 81 -12.60 -1.25 14.55
C TYR A 81 -12.18 -0.84 13.14
N PHE A 82 -12.81 0.20 12.60
CA PHE A 82 -12.50 0.67 11.26
C PHE A 82 -12.52 2.19 11.16
N GLY A 83 -11.49 2.71 10.48
CA GLY A 83 -11.21 4.12 10.31
C GLY A 83 -11.32 4.58 8.87
N GLY A 84 -10.62 5.67 8.56
CA GLY A 84 -10.60 6.31 7.26
C GLY A 84 -11.20 7.70 7.31
N TRP A 85 -11.84 8.07 6.20
CA TRP A 85 -12.48 9.36 6.06
C TRP A 85 -13.85 9.23 5.39
N VAL A 86 -14.71 10.21 5.62
CA VAL A 86 -15.99 10.29 4.92
C VAL A 86 -16.46 11.73 4.76
N HIS A 87 -17.02 12.02 3.59
CA HIS A 87 -17.87 13.17 3.33
C HIS A 87 -19.31 12.88 3.71
N ALA A 88 -19.87 13.65 4.64
CA ALA A 88 -21.25 13.48 5.10
C ALA A 88 -21.91 14.84 5.42
N PRO A 89 -22.59 15.51 4.45
CA PRO A 89 -22.82 15.07 3.07
C PRO A 89 -21.69 15.45 2.10
N ALA A 90 -21.51 14.63 1.07
CA ALA A 90 -20.63 14.86 -0.08
C ALA A 90 -21.18 15.95 -1.00
N LYS A 91 -20.27 16.79 -1.50
CA LYS A 91 -20.59 17.98 -2.30
C LYS A 91 -19.62 18.11 -3.47
N PHE A 92 -20.01 17.58 -4.62
CA PHE A 92 -19.31 17.81 -5.88
C PHE A 92 -19.54 19.24 -6.37
N ARG A 93 -18.48 20.02 -6.62
CA ARG A 93 -18.59 21.41 -7.05
C ARG A 93 -18.86 21.59 -8.55
N GLY A 94 -18.96 20.49 -9.29
CA GLY A 94 -19.14 20.52 -10.73
C GLY A 94 -17.83 20.73 -11.49
N LYS A 95 -17.94 20.76 -12.82
CA LYS A 95 -16.81 21.00 -13.73
C LYS A 95 -16.84 22.45 -14.21
N ARG A 96 -15.82 23.24 -13.89
CA ARG A 96 -15.67 24.63 -14.37
C ARG A 96 -14.28 24.84 -14.92
N GLU A 97 -14.18 25.44 -16.11
CA GLU A 97 -12.89 25.75 -16.75
C GLU A 97 -11.95 24.54 -16.84
N GLY A 98 -12.53 23.35 -17.07
CA GLY A 98 -11.78 22.10 -17.14
C GLY A 98 -11.28 21.56 -15.81
N LYS A 99 -11.64 22.15 -14.66
CA LYS A 99 -11.34 21.67 -13.30
C LYS A 99 -12.58 21.09 -12.63
N ALA A 100 -12.41 20.10 -11.79
CA ALA A 100 -13.46 19.44 -11.02
C ALA A 100 -12.98 19.18 -9.58
N THR A 101 -13.76 19.64 -8.60
CA THR A 101 -13.34 19.59 -7.18
C THR A 101 -14.49 19.17 -6.27
N ILE A 102 -14.13 18.83 -5.04
CA ILE A 102 -15.04 18.41 -3.98
C ILE A 102 -14.94 19.43 -2.86
N ASP A 103 -16.05 19.67 -2.19
CA ASP A 103 -16.08 20.50 -1.00
C ASP A 103 -15.72 19.69 0.25
N PHE A 104 -14.67 20.12 0.94
CA PHE A 104 -14.17 19.44 2.13
C PHE A 104 -14.76 19.90 3.46
N SER A 105 -15.72 20.85 3.45
CA SER A 105 -16.34 21.38 4.67
C SER A 105 -17.07 20.31 5.48
N ASN A 106 -17.39 19.18 4.83
CA ASN A 106 -18.03 18.03 5.43
C ASN A 106 -17.14 16.77 5.40
N LYS A 107 -15.82 16.90 5.23
CA LYS A 107 -14.88 15.78 5.36
C LYS A 107 -14.63 15.51 6.84
N TYR A 108 -14.83 14.27 7.26
CA TYR A 108 -14.56 13.81 8.61
C TYR A 108 -13.52 12.71 8.58
N SER A 109 -12.55 12.79 9.47
CA SER A 109 -11.77 11.62 9.92
C SER A 109 -12.60 10.91 10.99
N HIS A 110 -12.60 9.58 11.03
CA HIS A 110 -13.46 8.84 11.95
C HIS A 110 -12.88 7.50 12.38
N VAL A 111 -13.43 6.96 13.48
CA VAL A 111 -13.29 5.56 13.89
C VAL A 111 -14.66 5.05 14.33
N HIS A 112 -15.06 3.90 13.80
CA HIS A 112 -16.23 3.15 14.21
C HIS A 112 -15.80 1.82 14.82
N GLU A 113 -16.74 1.18 15.51
CA GLU A 113 -16.66 -0.25 15.83
C GLU A 113 -17.92 -0.97 15.35
N TYR A 114 -17.74 -2.22 14.94
CA TYR A 114 -18.80 -3.19 14.69
C TYR A 114 -18.66 -4.35 15.67
N ASP A 115 -19.74 -4.65 16.39
CA ASP A 115 -19.83 -5.79 17.29
C ASP A 115 -20.32 -7.02 16.52
N THR A 116 -19.43 -8.01 16.33
CA THR A 116 -19.74 -9.26 15.61
C THR A 116 -20.77 -10.15 16.33
N SER A 117 -20.98 -9.93 17.64
CA SER A 117 -21.95 -10.70 18.43
C SER A 117 -23.36 -10.14 18.32
N THR A 118 -23.51 -8.81 18.15
CA THR A 118 -24.82 -8.14 18.13
C THR A 118 -25.20 -7.51 16.79
N GLY A 119 -24.26 -7.41 15.85
CA GLY A 119 -24.45 -6.72 14.57
C GLY A 119 -24.57 -5.20 14.68
N ARG A 120 -24.19 -4.63 15.83
CA ARG A 120 -24.35 -3.19 16.11
C ARG A 120 -23.10 -2.42 15.67
N ILE A 121 -23.34 -1.25 15.09
CA ILE A 121 -22.30 -0.28 14.73
C ILE A 121 -22.37 0.89 15.70
N ARG A 122 -21.22 1.32 16.21
CA ARG A 122 -21.08 2.54 17.02
C ARG A 122 -20.00 3.44 16.42
N LEU A 123 -20.28 4.74 16.37
CA LEU A 123 -19.27 5.75 16.10
C LEU A 123 -18.47 5.99 17.39
N VAL A 124 -17.18 5.66 17.37
CA VAL A 124 -16.29 5.83 18.53
C VAL A 124 -15.77 7.26 18.57
N TRP A 125 -15.34 7.79 17.42
CA TRP A 125 -14.76 9.11 17.32
C TRP A 125 -14.91 9.69 15.89
N LYS A 126 -15.02 11.02 15.77
CA LYS A 126 -14.88 11.75 14.51
C LYS A 126 -14.35 13.17 14.71
N GLU A 127 -13.77 13.73 13.66
CA GLU A 127 -13.24 15.10 13.62
C GLU A 127 -13.34 15.70 12.22
N SER A 128 -13.59 17.01 12.12
CA SER A 128 -13.55 17.77 10.87
C SER A 128 -12.93 19.15 11.08
N LEU A 129 -12.29 19.67 10.04
CA LEU A 129 -11.80 21.05 9.99
C LEU A 129 -12.90 22.04 9.57
N HIS A 130 -14.00 21.55 8.99
CA HIS A 130 -15.06 22.38 8.40
C HIS A 130 -14.55 23.43 7.39
N HIS A 131 -13.52 23.08 6.63
CA HIS A 131 -12.89 23.97 5.66
C HIS A 131 -13.14 23.49 4.22
N PRO A 132 -13.43 24.40 3.27
CA PRO A 132 -13.77 24.03 1.89
C PRO A 132 -12.68 23.30 1.11
N GLU A 133 -11.41 23.46 1.47
CA GLU A 133 -10.25 22.98 0.71
C GLU A 133 -9.19 22.25 1.57
N LYS A 134 -9.40 22.19 2.89
CA LYS A 134 -8.45 21.59 3.82
C LYS A 134 -9.19 20.60 4.70
N TRP A 135 -8.49 19.56 5.15
CA TRP A 135 -9.05 18.54 6.03
C TRP A 135 -8.03 18.10 7.06
N VAL A 136 -8.54 17.53 8.15
CA VAL A 136 -7.71 16.87 9.16
C VAL A 136 -7.19 15.54 8.63
N GLY A 137 -6.06 15.05 9.13
CA GLY A 137 -5.47 13.78 8.71
C GLY A 137 -6.48 12.62 8.73
N GLU A 138 -6.54 11.85 7.65
CA GLU A 138 -7.31 10.61 7.60
C GLU A 138 -6.70 9.57 8.55
N VAL A 139 -7.52 8.71 9.15
CA VAL A 139 -6.98 7.54 9.86
C VAL A 139 -6.56 6.53 8.80
N SER A 140 -5.26 6.27 8.72
CA SER A 140 -4.67 5.39 7.69
C SER A 140 -4.13 4.08 8.24
N GLU A 141 -3.99 3.96 9.57
CA GLU A 141 -3.66 2.71 10.26
C GLU A 141 -4.31 2.68 11.65
N ILE A 142 -4.69 1.49 12.11
CA ILE A 142 -5.14 1.24 13.48
C ILE A 142 -4.31 0.09 14.05
N ILE A 143 -3.65 0.32 15.17
CA ILE A 143 -2.93 -0.72 15.92
C ILE A 143 -3.54 -0.80 17.32
N TYR A 144 -3.85 -2.00 17.79
CA TYR A 144 -4.30 -2.19 19.17
C TYR A 144 -3.12 -2.15 20.16
N ASN A 145 -3.21 -1.31 21.19
CA ASN A 145 -2.31 -1.38 22.34
C ASN A 145 -2.95 -2.23 23.46
N PRO A 146 -2.50 -3.48 23.66
CA PRO A 146 -3.08 -4.37 24.66
C PRO A 146 -2.74 -3.97 26.11
N TYR A 147 -1.72 -3.13 26.33
CA TYR A 147 -1.31 -2.73 27.67
C TYR A 147 -2.24 -1.66 28.26
N THR A 148 -2.64 -0.67 27.47
CA THR A 148 -3.53 0.42 27.91
C THR A 148 -4.99 0.23 27.48
N ASP A 149 -5.29 -0.80 26.68
CA ASP A 149 -6.61 -1.04 26.09
C ASP A 149 -7.08 0.10 25.16
N GLU A 150 -6.16 0.65 24.37
CA GLU A 150 -6.37 1.80 23.47
C GLU A 150 -6.08 1.43 22.00
N LEU A 151 -6.57 2.25 21.07
CA LEU A 151 -6.24 2.16 19.65
C LEU A 151 -5.23 3.25 19.29
N LEU A 152 -4.11 2.87 18.69
CA LEU A 152 -3.13 3.78 18.10
C LEU A 152 -3.53 4.08 16.66
N LEU A 153 -3.71 5.36 16.33
CA LEU A 153 -4.16 5.83 15.03
C LEU A 153 -3.03 6.55 14.31
N ALA A 154 -2.62 6.08 13.14
CA ALA A 154 -1.68 6.79 12.27
C ALA A 154 -2.44 7.70 11.29
N ARG A 155 -1.94 8.92 11.09
CA ARG A 155 -2.55 9.96 10.24
C ARG A 155 -1.48 10.73 9.47
N GLU A 156 -1.60 10.77 8.14
CA GLU A 156 -0.68 11.52 7.26
C GLU A 156 -1.37 12.24 6.10
N ASP A 157 -2.37 11.61 5.48
CA ASP A 157 -3.12 12.21 4.38
C ASP A 157 -4.04 13.33 4.89
N GLY A 158 -3.56 14.57 4.82
CA GLY A 158 -4.31 15.75 5.24
C GLY A 158 -3.47 17.01 5.36
N HIS A 159 -4.10 18.03 5.92
CA HIS A 159 -3.51 19.34 6.14
C HIS A 159 -3.17 19.60 7.61
N GLU A 160 -4.09 19.22 8.50
CA GLU A 160 -4.02 19.50 9.93
C GLU A 160 -4.16 18.20 10.74
N ASN A 161 -3.75 18.22 12.02
CA ASN A 161 -3.93 17.10 12.96
C ASN A 161 -3.33 15.78 12.45
N LEU A 162 -2.12 15.84 11.93
CA LEU A 162 -1.32 14.70 11.48
C LEU A 162 -0.55 14.06 12.64
N GLY A 163 -0.07 12.85 12.41
CA GLY A 163 0.80 12.08 13.29
C GLY A 163 0.11 10.90 13.96
N VAL A 164 0.56 10.53 15.15
CA VAL A 164 0.08 9.34 15.86
C VAL A 164 -0.75 9.76 17.08
N TYR A 165 -1.90 9.14 17.25
CA TYR A 165 -2.83 9.40 18.34
C TYR A 165 -3.18 8.11 19.06
N SER A 166 -3.48 8.21 20.35
CA SER A 166 -4.17 7.16 21.11
C SER A 166 -5.66 7.51 21.21
N LEU A 167 -6.53 6.52 21.02
CA LEU A 167 -7.97 6.60 21.16
C LEU A 167 -8.45 5.58 22.22
N ASP A 168 -9.11 6.07 23.26
CA ASP A 168 -9.86 5.22 24.20
C ASP A 168 -11.00 4.56 23.43
N ARG A 169 -10.89 3.25 23.18
CA ARG A 169 -11.85 2.49 22.37
C ARG A 169 -13.25 2.44 23.00
N ARG A 170 -13.35 2.59 24.33
CA ARG A 170 -14.62 2.52 25.06
C ARG A 170 -15.30 3.88 25.10
N ARG A 171 -14.57 4.94 25.43
CA ARG A 171 -15.12 6.29 25.71
C ARG A 171 -14.97 7.29 24.57
N GLY A 172 -14.12 7.02 23.57
CA GLY A 172 -13.91 7.91 22.42
C GLY A 172 -12.98 9.11 22.68
N GLY A 173 -12.19 9.07 23.75
CA GLY A 173 -11.22 10.12 24.09
C GLY A 173 -9.96 10.01 23.23
N LEU A 174 -9.58 11.08 22.54
CA LEU A 174 -8.40 11.11 21.66
C LEU A 174 -7.26 11.93 22.30
N ARG A 175 -6.05 11.37 22.29
CA ARG A 175 -4.81 12.02 22.76
C ARG A 175 -3.74 11.94 21.67
N ARG A 176 -3.11 13.07 21.34
CA ARG A 176 -1.98 13.07 20.40
C ARG A 176 -0.72 12.56 21.09
N LEU A 177 -0.06 11.58 20.48
CA LEU A 177 1.21 10.99 20.94
C LEU A 177 2.41 11.54 20.17
N LEU A 178 2.27 11.71 18.86
CA LEU A 178 3.30 12.23 17.96
C LEU A 178 2.67 13.21 16.97
N SER A 179 3.30 14.35 16.72
CA SER A 179 2.81 15.37 15.77
C SER A 179 3.41 15.25 14.36
N LYS A 180 4.46 14.45 14.19
CA LYS A 180 5.07 14.22 12.87
C LYS A 180 4.18 13.28 12.05
N PRO A 181 3.88 13.60 10.78
CA PRO A 181 2.99 12.78 9.95
C PRO A 181 3.45 11.32 9.88
N SER A 182 2.49 10.40 9.97
CA SER A 182 2.75 8.96 9.90
C SER A 182 1.60 8.25 9.20
N PRO A 183 1.82 7.64 8.03
CA PRO A 183 0.73 6.98 7.31
C PRO A 183 0.50 5.55 7.80
N LYS A 184 1.55 4.88 8.33
CA LYS A 184 1.53 3.45 8.64
C LYS A 184 2.38 3.12 9.85
N GLY A 185 2.02 2.00 10.50
CA GLY A 185 2.78 1.40 11.57
C GLY A 185 2.61 -0.11 11.63
N THR A 186 3.40 -0.75 12.48
CA THR A 186 3.32 -2.18 12.79
C THR A 186 3.83 -2.44 14.20
N GLN A 187 3.37 -3.51 14.82
CA GLN A 187 3.81 -3.91 16.16
C GLN A 187 4.92 -4.97 16.08
N VAL A 188 5.95 -4.79 16.90
CA VAL A 188 6.98 -5.80 17.18
C VAL A 188 7.08 -5.94 18.70
N HIS A 189 6.65 -7.07 19.23
CA HIS A 189 6.54 -7.29 20.69
C HIS A 189 5.68 -6.22 21.38
N ASP A 190 6.22 -5.52 22.37
CA ASP A 190 5.62 -4.42 23.14
C ASP A 190 5.90 -3.03 22.54
N VAL A 191 6.48 -2.98 21.34
CA VAL A 191 6.82 -1.74 20.63
C VAL A 191 5.98 -1.60 19.36
N ALA A 192 5.42 -0.41 19.14
CA ALA A 192 4.79 -0.04 17.88
C ALA A 192 5.74 0.84 17.06
N PHE A 193 6.15 0.36 15.89
CA PHE A 193 6.95 1.10 14.93
C PHE A 193 6.06 1.86 13.96
N PHE A 194 6.35 3.13 13.74
CA PHE A 194 5.63 4.02 12.83
C PHE A 194 6.58 4.61 11.81
N GLY A 195 6.23 4.50 10.53
CA GLY A 195 6.94 5.23 9.49
C GLY A 195 6.57 6.71 9.57
N VAL A 196 7.57 7.57 9.64
CA VAL A 196 7.42 9.02 9.79
C VAL A 196 7.89 9.71 8.51
N GLY A 197 7.04 10.59 7.98
CA GLY A 197 7.27 11.28 6.73
C GLY A 197 5.96 11.61 6.02
N LYS A 198 6.04 12.37 4.94
CA LYS A 198 4.87 12.79 4.15
C LYS A 198 4.98 12.24 2.73
N ASN A 199 4.06 11.34 2.37
CA ASN A 199 4.10 10.56 1.14
C ASN A 199 3.99 11.45 -0.10
N TYR A 200 3.16 12.47 -0.07
CA TYR A 200 2.97 13.36 -1.23
C TYR A 200 4.02 14.48 -1.32
N THR A 201 5.14 14.37 -0.60
CA THR A 201 6.26 15.33 -0.72
C THR A 201 7.63 14.67 -0.75
N LYS A 202 7.96 13.79 0.21
CA LYS A 202 9.30 13.18 0.31
C LYS A 202 9.26 11.66 0.55
N GLY A 203 8.12 11.12 0.95
CA GLY A 203 8.02 9.74 1.41
C GLY A 203 8.45 9.57 2.86
N LEU A 204 8.92 8.36 3.17
CA LEU A 204 9.45 7.97 4.46
C LEU A 204 10.78 8.69 4.75
N GLU A 205 10.87 9.35 5.90
CA GLU A 205 12.06 10.09 6.36
C GLU A 205 12.73 9.43 7.58
N GLY A 206 11.98 8.61 8.34
CA GLY A 206 12.49 7.85 9.47
C GLY A 206 11.45 6.87 10.00
N ILE A 207 11.84 6.03 10.96
CA ILE A 207 10.94 5.08 11.62
C ILE A 207 11.05 5.33 13.12
N TYR A 208 9.92 5.65 13.76
CA TYR A 208 9.88 5.96 15.20
C TYR A 208 9.17 4.84 15.94
N ALA A 209 9.67 4.50 17.12
CA ALA A 209 9.15 3.44 17.96
C ALA A 209 8.48 4.03 19.20
N LEU A 210 7.26 3.60 19.47
CA LEU A 210 6.57 3.81 20.73
C LEU A 210 6.68 2.53 21.55
N ASP A 211 7.37 2.60 22.69
CA ASP A 211 7.24 1.60 23.75
C ASP A 211 5.85 1.75 24.37
N MET A 212 4.99 0.74 24.19
CA MET A 212 3.59 0.79 24.61
C MET A 212 3.40 0.64 26.12
N VAL A 213 4.45 0.27 26.85
CA VAL A 213 4.45 0.13 28.32
C VAL A 213 4.93 1.41 28.99
N THR A 214 6.03 1.99 28.50
CA THR A 214 6.64 3.19 29.09
C THR A 214 6.16 4.50 28.47
N GLU A 215 5.43 4.44 27.35
CA GLU A 215 5.07 5.57 26.48
C GLU A 215 6.27 6.36 25.93
N LYS A 216 7.48 5.80 25.99
CA LYS A 216 8.69 6.44 25.48
C LYS A 216 8.76 6.29 23.96
N TRP A 217 9.19 7.38 23.31
CA TRP A 217 9.49 7.40 21.89
C TRP A 217 10.99 7.34 21.62
N ASP A 218 11.39 6.49 20.68
CA ASP A 218 12.73 6.47 20.10
C ASP A 218 12.66 6.76 18.59
N GLU A 219 13.61 7.53 18.07
CA GLU A 219 13.65 7.93 16.66
C GLU A 219 14.81 7.23 15.93
N PHE A 220 14.52 6.55 14.82
CA PHE A 220 15.52 5.86 14.02
C PHE A 220 15.58 6.42 12.60
N LYS A 221 16.82 6.56 12.09
CA LYS A 221 17.08 6.99 10.72
C LYS A 221 17.03 5.81 9.76
N LEU A 222 16.78 6.11 8.50
CA LEU A 222 16.90 5.16 7.40
C LEU A 222 18.37 5.09 6.97
N SER A 223 18.85 3.87 6.72
CA SER A 223 20.19 3.59 6.20
C SER A 223 20.17 3.34 4.69
N GLY A 224 21.36 3.20 4.10
CA GLY A 224 21.52 2.99 2.66
C GLY A 224 20.94 1.66 2.14
N SER A 225 20.91 1.53 0.82
CA SER A 225 20.57 0.29 0.14
C SER A 225 21.67 -0.76 0.27
N ILE A 226 21.28 -2.03 0.33
CA ILE A 226 22.22 -3.15 0.31
C ILE A 226 22.91 -3.36 -1.04
N ASP A 227 22.37 -2.76 -2.11
CA ASP A 227 23.05 -2.69 -3.42
C ASP A 227 24.03 -1.51 -3.54
N GLY A 228 24.22 -0.73 -2.46
CA GLY A 228 25.08 0.45 -2.42
C GLY A 228 24.56 1.66 -3.19
N GLU A 229 23.43 1.53 -3.89
CA GLU A 229 22.85 2.59 -4.72
C GLU A 229 21.76 3.41 -3.99
N GLY A 230 21.48 4.61 -4.50
CA GLY A 230 20.42 5.45 -3.93
C GLY A 230 19.01 4.88 -4.12
N TYR A 231 18.11 5.21 -3.19
CA TYR A 231 16.66 5.08 -3.38
C TYR A 231 16.04 6.47 -3.59
N VAL A 232 14.88 6.53 -4.22
CA VAL A 232 14.23 7.79 -4.62
C VAL A 232 12.80 7.80 -4.13
N GLU A 233 12.43 8.83 -3.34
CA GLU A 233 11.06 9.09 -2.89
C GLU A 233 10.37 7.82 -2.36
N PRO A 234 10.83 7.28 -1.21
CA PRO A 234 10.32 6.04 -0.64
C PRO A 234 8.91 6.25 -0.05
N HIS A 235 7.90 6.36 -0.91
CA HIS A 235 6.50 6.52 -0.50
C HIS A 235 6.03 5.26 0.24
N LEU A 236 5.76 5.40 1.54
CA LEU A 236 5.36 4.32 2.44
C LEU A 236 3.93 3.87 2.13
N GLY A 237 3.79 2.61 1.76
CA GLY A 237 2.51 2.00 1.44
C GLY A 237 1.91 1.20 2.59
N ALA A 238 2.69 0.27 3.15
CA ALA A 238 2.28 -0.59 4.25
C ALA A 238 3.45 -0.93 5.16
N MET A 239 3.15 -1.36 6.39
CA MET A 239 4.12 -1.94 7.30
C MET A 239 3.62 -3.29 7.80
N ALA A 240 4.54 -4.20 8.07
CA ALA A 240 4.29 -5.46 8.76
C ALA A 240 5.50 -5.84 9.58
N SER A 241 5.35 -6.85 10.44
CA SER A 241 6.47 -7.41 11.19
C SER A 241 6.56 -8.91 11.00
N VAL A 242 7.78 -9.43 10.90
CA VAL A 242 8.07 -10.87 10.89
C VAL A 242 9.47 -11.08 11.41
N ASN A 243 9.75 -12.25 12.00
CA ASN A 243 11.07 -12.59 12.54
C ASN A 243 11.63 -11.52 13.50
N ASN A 244 10.80 -10.86 14.31
CA ASN A 244 11.18 -9.77 15.21
C ASN A 244 11.79 -8.53 14.51
N ARG A 245 11.51 -8.31 13.22
CA ARG A 245 11.90 -7.10 12.47
C ARG A 245 10.65 -6.40 11.94
N ALA A 246 10.75 -5.08 11.81
CA ALA A 246 9.73 -4.29 11.11
C ALA A 246 10.12 -4.16 9.63
N PHE A 247 9.12 -4.28 8.77
CA PHE A 247 9.21 -4.14 7.32
C PHE A 247 8.38 -2.93 6.91
N ALA A 248 9.02 -1.93 6.33
CA ALA A 248 8.37 -0.74 5.79
C ALA A 248 8.41 -0.77 4.26
N PHE A 249 7.30 -1.19 3.66
CA PHE A 249 7.16 -1.34 2.22
C PHE A 249 6.93 0.01 1.56
N VAL A 250 7.84 0.38 0.68
CA VAL A 250 7.89 1.69 0.06
C VAL A 250 7.90 1.57 -1.46
N ARG A 251 7.66 2.67 -2.17
CA ARG A 251 7.95 2.75 -3.60
C ARG A 251 9.40 2.30 -3.85
N GLY A 252 9.56 1.30 -4.72
CA GLY A 252 10.84 0.76 -5.15
C GLY A 252 11.56 -0.15 -4.16
N GLY A 253 10.99 -0.48 -3.01
CA GLY A 253 11.66 -1.39 -2.08
C GLY A 253 10.99 -1.61 -0.75
N VAL A 254 11.79 -2.07 0.20
CA VAL A 254 11.40 -2.28 1.58
C VAL A 254 12.57 -1.89 2.49
N PHE A 255 12.27 -1.15 3.56
CA PHE A 255 13.21 -1.01 4.67
C PHE A 255 12.97 -2.12 5.68
N VAL A 256 14.03 -2.81 6.10
CA VAL A 256 13.96 -3.89 7.08
C VAL A 256 14.96 -3.63 8.19
N GLY A 257 14.54 -3.82 9.44
CA GLY A 257 15.44 -3.71 10.58
C GLY A 257 14.72 -3.84 11.92
N ASN A 258 15.53 -3.88 12.97
CA ASN A 258 15.10 -3.71 14.35
C ASN A 258 16.27 -3.13 15.17
N PRO A 259 16.28 -1.81 15.41
CA PRO A 259 17.35 -1.16 16.16
C PRO A 259 17.52 -1.66 17.60
N TYR A 260 16.46 -2.22 18.22
CA TYR A 260 16.57 -2.85 19.53
C TYR A 260 17.34 -4.18 19.51
N ASN A 261 17.51 -4.79 18.32
CA ASN A 261 18.39 -5.93 18.07
C ASN A 261 19.76 -5.51 17.51
N GLY A 262 20.06 -4.21 17.45
CA GLY A 262 21.30 -3.70 16.85
C GLY A 262 21.30 -3.66 15.31
N GLU A 263 20.13 -3.82 14.68
CA GLU A 263 19.97 -3.79 13.21
C GLU A 263 19.39 -2.45 12.76
N GLU A 264 20.12 -1.70 11.93
CA GLU A 264 19.59 -0.50 11.30
C GLU A 264 18.49 -0.82 10.28
N PHE A 265 17.64 0.16 9.97
CA PHE A 265 16.68 0.03 8.87
C PHE A 265 17.38 0.20 7.52
N ARG A 266 17.74 -0.91 6.88
CA ARG A 266 18.41 -0.92 5.58
C ARG A 266 17.42 -1.14 4.44
N PHE A 267 17.71 -0.55 3.29
CA PHE A 267 16.85 -0.64 2.11
C PHE A 267 17.18 -1.85 1.24
N VAL A 268 16.16 -2.60 0.85
CA VAL A 268 16.25 -3.65 -0.15
C VAL A 268 15.37 -3.26 -1.32
N ARG A 269 15.97 -3.17 -2.51
CA ARG A 269 15.25 -2.74 -3.71
C ARG A 269 14.29 -3.84 -4.16
N LEU A 270 13.05 -3.46 -4.40
CA LEU A 270 11.98 -4.34 -4.89
C LEU A 270 11.08 -3.56 -5.85
N PHE A 271 11.00 -4.03 -7.09
CA PHE A 271 10.19 -3.43 -8.17
C PHE A 271 10.42 -1.92 -8.34
N ASP A 272 11.67 -1.48 -8.20
CA ASP A 272 12.07 -0.11 -8.42
C ASP A 272 12.10 0.19 -9.91
N PHE A 273 11.03 0.81 -10.37
CA PHE A 273 10.88 1.34 -11.72
C PHE A 273 10.77 2.87 -11.70
N PRO A 274 11.14 3.56 -12.79
CA PRO A 274 11.01 5.00 -12.91
C PRO A 274 9.56 5.42 -13.22
N THR A 275 8.62 4.83 -12.50
CA THR A 275 7.17 5.04 -12.57
C THR A 275 6.60 4.98 -11.15
N PHE A 276 5.29 5.23 -11.00
CA PHE A 276 4.64 5.11 -9.69
C PHE A 276 4.27 3.66 -9.34
N TYR A 277 5.15 2.70 -9.64
CA TYR A 277 4.98 1.32 -9.24
C TYR A 277 5.33 1.17 -7.76
N ALA A 278 4.35 0.88 -6.91
CA ALA A 278 4.54 0.95 -5.46
C ALA A 278 3.52 0.08 -4.69
N PRO A 279 3.83 -0.31 -3.44
CA PRO A 279 2.90 -1.02 -2.56
C PRO A 279 1.88 -0.06 -1.93
N PHE A 280 1.37 0.89 -2.69
CA PHE A 280 0.54 1.98 -2.20
C PHE A 280 -0.94 1.62 -2.24
N ARG A 281 -1.71 2.12 -1.25
CA ARG A 281 -3.14 1.84 -1.06
C ARG A 281 -3.45 0.33 -1.06
N VAL A 282 -2.69 -0.41 -0.26
CA VAL A 282 -2.88 -1.84 0.03
C VAL A 282 -2.34 -2.14 1.43
N ASN A 283 -2.85 -3.16 2.10
CA ASN A 283 -2.26 -3.64 3.37
C ASN A 283 -1.19 -4.69 3.12
N ALA A 284 -0.34 -4.91 4.13
CA ALA A 284 0.48 -6.10 4.24
C ALA A 284 -0.23 -7.09 5.17
N LEU A 285 -0.27 -8.37 4.80
CA LEU A 285 -0.91 -9.41 5.59
C LEU A 285 0.16 -10.39 6.12
N ASN A 286 0.23 -10.57 7.42
CA ASN A 286 0.98 -11.69 8.00
C ASN A 286 0.29 -13.01 7.64
N PHE A 287 0.99 -13.87 6.91
CA PHE A 287 0.40 -15.08 6.34
C PHE A 287 1.42 -16.22 6.26
N GLY A 288 1.06 -17.42 6.72
CA GLY A 288 1.93 -18.60 6.64
C GLY A 288 3.29 -18.44 7.33
N GLY A 289 3.41 -17.58 8.35
CA GLY A 289 4.68 -17.22 8.99
C GLY A 289 5.54 -16.20 8.23
N GLY A 290 5.07 -15.71 7.08
CA GLY A 290 5.68 -14.65 6.28
C GLY A 290 4.75 -13.44 6.13
N ILE A 291 4.96 -12.67 5.06
CA ILE A 291 4.17 -11.49 4.69
C ILE A 291 3.68 -11.65 3.25
N ILE A 292 2.40 -11.39 2.98
CA ILE A 292 1.87 -11.18 1.64
C ILE A 292 1.57 -9.68 1.45
N ILE A 293 2.04 -9.11 0.33
CA ILE A 293 1.79 -7.72 -0.05
C ILE A 293 1.69 -7.58 -1.58
N ALA A 294 0.99 -6.57 -2.07
CA ALA A 294 0.98 -6.24 -3.50
C ALA A 294 1.87 -5.04 -3.83
N PHE A 295 2.52 -5.08 -5.00
CA PHE A 295 3.07 -3.89 -5.64
C PHE A 295 2.19 -3.54 -6.85
N ASN A 296 1.60 -2.34 -6.81
CA ASN A 296 0.58 -1.90 -7.73
C ASN A 296 1.17 -1.14 -8.92
N SER A 297 0.66 -1.43 -10.12
CA SER A 297 1.08 -0.78 -11.36
C SER A 297 0.46 0.59 -11.61
N HIS A 298 -0.77 0.82 -11.13
CA HIS A 298 -1.55 2.01 -11.45
C HIS A 298 -2.50 2.36 -10.30
N HIS A 299 -1.94 2.84 -9.17
CA HIS A 299 -2.73 3.16 -7.98
C HIS A 299 -3.21 4.62 -7.93
N ASP A 300 -2.40 5.57 -8.40
CA ASP A 300 -2.70 7.00 -8.49
C ASP A 300 -2.27 7.51 -9.89
N ALA A 301 -3.05 8.41 -10.49
CA ALA A 301 -2.81 8.90 -11.85
C ALA A 301 -3.24 10.35 -12.05
N TYR A 302 -2.46 11.12 -12.82
CA TYR A 302 -2.88 12.44 -13.29
C TYR A 302 -3.60 12.29 -14.62
N TYR A 303 -4.88 12.65 -14.73
CA TYR A 303 -5.65 12.41 -15.95
C TYR A 303 -5.48 13.54 -16.97
N LYS A 304 -5.70 14.79 -16.56
CA LYS A 304 -5.61 15.96 -17.45
C LYS A 304 -4.58 16.96 -16.95
N PRO A 305 -3.28 16.81 -17.27
CA PRO A 305 -2.26 17.74 -16.81
C PRO A 305 -2.44 19.13 -17.45
N ARG A 306 -2.26 20.18 -16.64
CA ARG A 306 -2.48 21.59 -16.98
C ARG A 306 -1.20 22.42 -16.84
N THR A 307 -0.29 22.05 -15.93
CA THR A 307 1.03 22.68 -15.76
C THR A 307 2.15 21.78 -16.26
N GLU A 308 3.36 22.32 -16.44
CA GLU A 308 4.54 21.50 -16.80
C GLU A 308 4.89 20.46 -15.74
N GLU A 309 4.72 20.82 -14.47
CA GLU A 309 4.86 19.90 -13.34
C GLU A 309 3.81 18.77 -13.43
N GLU A 310 2.54 19.10 -13.66
CA GLU A 310 1.49 18.09 -13.83
C GLU A 310 1.76 17.19 -15.04
N LYS A 311 2.36 17.70 -16.12
CA LYS A 311 2.76 16.88 -17.28
C LYS A 311 3.87 15.90 -16.94
N LEU A 312 4.79 16.27 -16.04
CA LEU A 312 5.82 15.37 -15.55
C LEU A 312 5.20 14.25 -14.70
N TYR A 313 4.35 14.59 -13.74
CA TYR A 313 3.61 13.61 -12.93
C TYR A 313 2.70 12.72 -13.79
N HIS A 314 2.05 13.28 -14.82
CA HIS A 314 1.24 12.51 -15.75
C HIS A 314 2.06 11.41 -16.43
N ARG A 315 3.25 11.73 -16.96
CA ARG A 315 4.14 10.71 -17.55
C ARG A 315 4.56 9.66 -16.53
N PHE A 316 4.94 10.08 -15.33
CA PHE A 316 5.40 9.19 -14.26
C PHE A 316 4.31 8.23 -13.75
N THR A 317 3.09 8.73 -13.56
CA THR A 317 1.97 7.99 -12.99
C THR A 317 1.17 7.16 -13.99
N ASN A 318 1.12 7.56 -15.27
CA ASN A 318 0.36 6.84 -16.31
C ASN A 318 1.24 5.88 -17.15
N THR A 319 2.55 5.82 -16.92
CA THR A 319 3.41 4.85 -17.61
C THR A 319 3.31 3.50 -16.92
N ILE A 320 2.67 2.53 -17.56
CA ILE A 320 2.52 1.16 -17.05
C ILE A 320 3.65 0.28 -17.57
N VAL A 321 4.53 -0.14 -16.68
CA VAL A 321 5.70 -0.98 -17.03
C VAL A 321 5.42 -2.47 -16.91
N GLY A 322 4.36 -2.88 -16.21
CA GLY A 322 4.00 -4.28 -16.02
C GLY A 322 2.69 -4.41 -15.22
N PRO A 323 2.21 -5.63 -14.99
CA PRO A 323 1.04 -5.88 -14.16
C PRO A 323 1.32 -5.56 -12.69
N SER A 324 0.27 -5.43 -11.88
CA SER A 324 0.43 -5.46 -10.42
C SER A 324 0.80 -6.88 -9.99
N VAL A 325 1.66 -7.02 -9.00
CA VAL A 325 2.10 -8.33 -8.51
C VAL A 325 1.75 -8.50 -7.04
N LEU A 326 1.34 -9.71 -6.67
CA LEU A 326 1.23 -10.16 -5.29
C LEU A 326 2.49 -10.93 -4.94
N VAL A 327 3.12 -10.53 -3.85
CA VAL A 327 4.45 -10.99 -3.44
C VAL A 327 4.34 -11.63 -2.06
N TYR A 328 4.87 -12.84 -1.94
CA TYR A 328 5.06 -13.52 -0.67
C TYR A 328 6.51 -13.38 -0.23
N ILE A 329 6.71 -12.96 1.02
CA ILE A 329 8.02 -12.72 1.62
C ILE A 329 8.14 -13.60 2.86
N ALA A 330 9.10 -14.51 2.82
CA ALA A 330 9.46 -15.39 3.92
C ALA A 330 11.00 -15.48 3.97
N PRO A 331 11.68 -14.49 4.57
CA PRO A 331 13.13 -14.39 4.63
C PRO A 331 13.87 -15.74 4.71
N PRO A 332 14.79 -16.06 3.78
CA PRO A 332 15.32 -15.20 2.70
C PRO A 332 14.45 -15.10 1.43
N LEU A 333 13.42 -15.94 1.30
CA LEU A 333 12.59 -16.09 0.09
C LEU A 333 11.78 -14.82 -0.22
N VAL A 334 11.80 -14.40 -1.49
CA VAL A 334 10.87 -13.39 -2.02
C VAL A 334 10.29 -13.86 -3.35
N LYS A 335 8.98 -14.06 -3.39
CA LYS A 335 8.35 -14.74 -4.52
C LYS A 335 7.12 -14.01 -5.03
N ILE A 336 7.01 -13.85 -6.35
CA ILE A 336 5.77 -13.42 -6.98
C ILE A 336 4.81 -14.62 -6.98
N VAL A 337 3.65 -14.47 -6.35
CA VAL A 337 2.64 -15.53 -6.22
C VAL A 337 1.35 -15.23 -6.99
N GLY A 338 1.18 -13.99 -7.48
CA GLY A 338 0.04 -13.61 -8.30
C GLY A 338 0.33 -12.42 -9.20
N THR A 339 -0.37 -12.36 -10.33
CA THR A 339 -0.30 -11.24 -11.30
C THR A 339 -1.69 -10.71 -11.57
N PHE A 340 -1.87 -9.40 -11.45
CA PHE A 340 -3.16 -8.72 -11.53
C PHE A 340 -3.10 -7.54 -12.50
N GLY A 341 -4.27 -7.00 -12.85
CA GLY A 341 -4.37 -5.79 -13.67
C GLY A 341 -3.90 -4.54 -12.92
N ALA A 342 -4.76 -3.52 -12.85
CA ALA A 342 -4.36 -2.17 -12.44
C ALA A 342 -3.88 -2.07 -10.98
N ARG A 343 -4.65 -2.59 -10.01
CA ARG A 343 -4.23 -2.59 -8.58
C ARG A 343 -4.98 -3.61 -7.70
N VAL A 344 -4.30 -4.06 -6.66
CA VAL A 344 -4.83 -4.75 -5.47
C VAL A 344 -5.00 -3.71 -4.35
N THR A 345 -6.12 -3.75 -3.64
CA THR A 345 -6.48 -2.71 -2.65
C THR A 345 -6.58 -3.23 -1.21
N SER A 346 -6.86 -4.52 -1.03
CA SER A 346 -6.75 -5.22 0.25
C SER A 346 -6.44 -6.70 0.07
N ILE A 347 -5.91 -7.31 1.13
CA ILE A 347 -5.57 -8.73 1.21
C ILE A 347 -5.99 -9.22 2.60
N GLU A 348 -6.70 -10.35 2.68
CA GLU A 348 -7.15 -10.90 3.96
C GLU A 348 -7.20 -12.44 3.92
N ASN A 349 -7.01 -13.07 5.07
CA ASN A 349 -7.22 -14.49 5.24
C ASN A 349 -8.63 -14.78 5.76
N ALA A 350 -9.40 -15.63 5.06
CA ALA A 350 -10.73 -16.02 5.48
C ALA A 350 -10.89 -17.55 5.45
N GLY A 351 -10.76 -18.17 6.63
CA GLY A 351 -10.80 -19.63 6.75
C GLY A 351 -9.61 -20.28 6.04
N ASP A 352 -9.90 -21.11 5.05
CA ASP A 352 -8.93 -21.81 4.19
C ASP A 352 -8.63 -21.07 2.87
N LYS A 353 -9.06 -19.82 2.76
CA LYS A 353 -8.92 -19.00 1.54
C LYS A 353 -8.16 -17.71 1.81
N LEU A 354 -7.45 -17.25 0.79
CA LEU A 354 -6.89 -15.91 0.69
C LEU A 354 -7.83 -15.05 -0.18
N LEU A 355 -8.24 -13.91 0.36
CA LEU A 355 -9.08 -12.94 -0.33
C LEU A 355 -8.21 -11.78 -0.83
N VAL A 356 -8.36 -11.42 -2.10
CA VAL A 356 -7.59 -10.34 -2.74
C VAL A 356 -8.58 -9.37 -3.40
N ALA A 357 -8.73 -8.20 -2.79
CA ALA A 357 -9.52 -7.11 -3.34
C ALA A 357 -8.78 -6.41 -4.48
N THR A 358 -9.46 -6.19 -5.60
CA THR A 358 -8.90 -5.62 -6.83
C THR A 358 -9.73 -4.46 -7.35
N ASN A 359 -9.09 -3.57 -8.11
CA ASN A 359 -9.74 -2.49 -8.82
C ASN A 359 -9.12 -2.26 -10.20
N THR A 360 -9.93 -1.83 -11.17
CA THR A 360 -9.48 -1.55 -12.54
C THR A 360 -8.93 -0.14 -12.75
N THR A 361 -9.20 0.78 -11.84
CA THR A 361 -8.97 2.22 -12.06
C THR A 361 -8.21 2.85 -10.87
N PRO A 362 -7.31 3.82 -11.11
CA PRO A 362 -6.58 4.52 -10.05
C PRO A 362 -7.41 5.61 -9.36
N ASN A 363 -6.86 6.18 -8.29
CA ASN A 363 -7.26 7.51 -7.80
C ASN A 363 -6.75 8.59 -8.79
N THR A 364 -7.52 9.65 -9.02
CA THR A 364 -7.15 10.72 -9.97
C THR A 364 -6.64 12.01 -9.30
N GLY A 365 -5.45 12.47 -9.67
CA GLY A 365 -4.90 13.75 -9.22
C GLY A 365 -5.42 14.97 -10.01
N ALA A 366 -4.75 16.11 -9.82
CA ALA A 366 -4.93 17.34 -10.61
C ALA A 366 -6.36 17.85 -10.76
N LEU A 367 -7.15 17.95 -9.68
CA LEU A 367 -8.50 18.55 -9.76
C LEU A 367 -9.38 17.87 -10.82
N ASP A 368 -9.28 16.54 -10.94
CA ASP A 368 -10.08 15.72 -11.85
C ASP A 368 -11.08 14.85 -11.07
N ALA A 369 -11.78 15.46 -10.10
CA ALA A 369 -12.86 14.78 -9.36
C ALA A 369 -14.03 14.41 -10.28
N THR A 370 -14.70 13.31 -9.95
CA THR A 370 -15.89 12.80 -10.65
C THR A 370 -17.05 12.66 -9.67
N PRO A 371 -18.31 12.80 -10.11
CA PRO A 371 -19.47 12.53 -9.25
C PRO A 371 -19.72 11.03 -9.03
N PHE A 372 -18.98 10.17 -9.74
CA PHE A 372 -19.10 8.72 -9.70
C PHE A 372 -17.73 8.13 -9.42
N ASP A 373 -17.72 6.94 -8.79
CA ASP A 373 -16.61 6.03 -8.90
C ASP A 373 -16.35 5.70 -10.39
N THR A 374 -15.17 5.20 -10.73
CA THR A 374 -14.77 4.93 -12.12
C THR A 374 -14.17 3.53 -12.32
N GLY A 375 -14.16 2.68 -11.30
CA GLY A 375 -13.53 1.36 -11.33
C GLY A 375 -14.49 0.20 -11.06
N TYR A 376 -14.17 -0.93 -11.67
CA TYR A 376 -14.78 -2.21 -11.33
C TYR A 376 -13.98 -2.82 -10.18
N ARG A 377 -14.64 -3.03 -9.06
CA ARG A 377 -14.03 -3.63 -7.86
C ARG A 377 -14.51 -5.07 -7.70
N ASN A 378 -13.61 -5.95 -7.27
CA ASN A 378 -13.94 -7.35 -7.02
C ASN A 378 -13.06 -7.94 -5.91
N ILE A 379 -13.55 -8.97 -5.23
CA ILE A 379 -12.76 -9.79 -4.31
C ILE A 379 -12.51 -11.14 -5.00
N LEU A 380 -11.25 -11.40 -5.31
CA LEU A 380 -10.80 -12.68 -5.84
C LEU A 380 -10.51 -13.62 -4.67
N VAL A 381 -10.83 -14.90 -4.83
CA VAL A 381 -10.66 -15.93 -3.81
C VAL A 381 -9.63 -16.93 -4.31
N PHE A 382 -8.60 -17.16 -3.51
CA PHE A 382 -7.53 -18.11 -3.80
C PHE A 382 -7.40 -19.13 -2.67
N ASP A 383 -6.98 -20.34 -3.02
CA ASP A 383 -6.51 -21.30 -2.03
C ASP A 383 -5.15 -20.87 -1.47
N HIS A 384 -4.88 -21.23 -0.21
CA HIS A 384 -3.59 -20.96 0.43
C HIS A 384 -2.41 -21.59 -0.30
N GLU A 385 -2.65 -22.61 -1.13
CA GLU A 385 -1.63 -23.23 -1.98
C GLU A 385 -0.94 -22.25 -2.93
N ILE A 386 -1.52 -21.06 -3.17
CA ILE A 386 -0.93 -20.00 -4.00
C ILE A 386 0.53 -19.66 -3.64
N ILE A 387 0.90 -19.76 -2.35
CA ILE A 387 2.29 -19.51 -1.91
C ILE A 387 3.23 -20.70 -2.17
N ASN A 388 2.68 -21.91 -2.25
CA ASN A 388 3.42 -23.17 -2.42
C ASN A 388 3.53 -23.61 -3.89
N ILE A 389 2.97 -22.87 -4.84
CA ILE A 389 3.03 -23.23 -6.26
C ILE A 389 4.49 -23.26 -6.72
N ASN A 390 4.98 -24.40 -7.18
CA ASN A 390 6.40 -24.57 -7.56
C ASN A 390 6.88 -23.60 -8.66
N ASN A 391 5.98 -23.15 -9.54
CA ASN A 391 6.31 -22.18 -10.59
C ASN A 391 5.55 -20.87 -10.33
N SER A 392 6.29 -19.78 -10.19
CA SER A 392 5.73 -18.43 -10.10
C SER A 392 4.99 -18.07 -11.41
N PRO A 393 3.91 -17.28 -11.38
CA PRO A 393 3.18 -16.90 -12.58
C PRO A 393 4.09 -16.10 -13.53
N PRO A 394 4.06 -16.34 -14.85
CA PRO A 394 4.92 -15.64 -15.78
C PRO A 394 4.59 -14.15 -15.79
N VAL A 395 5.62 -13.31 -15.75
CA VAL A 395 5.48 -11.86 -15.72
C VAL A 395 6.50 -11.18 -16.63
N ARG A 396 6.09 -10.05 -17.20
CA ARG A 396 6.92 -9.24 -18.06
C ARG A 396 6.87 -7.78 -17.65
N PHE A 397 8.04 -7.21 -17.39
CA PHE A 397 8.21 -5.77 -17.18
C PHE A 397 8.88 -5.14 -18.39
N SER A 398 8.49 -3.91 -18.70
CA SER A 398 8.86 -3.14 -19.88
C SER A 398 9.22 -1.74 -19.40
N VAL A 399 10.45 -1.58 -18.93
CA VAL A 399 10.94 -0.44 -18.16
C VAL A 399 11.64 0.56 -19.08
N PRO A 400 11.20 1.83 -19.15
CA PRO A 400 11.96 2.87 -19.83
C PRO A 400 13.24 3.17 -19.03
N LEU A 401 14.38 3.24 -19.71
CA LEU A 401 15.66 3.61 -19.09
C LEU A 401 15.77 5.13 -19.13
N ILE A 402 15.27 5.77 -18.07
CA ILE A 402 15.42 7.23 -17.84
C ILE A 402 16.30 7.53 -16.62
N ARG A 403 16.74 6.47 -15.94
CA ARG A 403 17.69 6.49 -14.83
C ARG A 403 18.58 5.25 -14.94
N ASN A 404 19.73 5.31 -14.29
CA ASN A 404 20.74 4.27 -14.42
C ASN A 404 20.47 3.06 -13.52
N ILE A 405 19.71 3.21 -12.42
CA ILE A 405 19.43 2.13 -11.46
C ILE A 405 17.96 1.73 -11.55
N PHE A 406 17.64 0.43 -11.59
CA PHE A 406 16.27 -0.10 -11.59
C PHE A 406 16.27 -1.57 -11.21
N GLY A 407 15.09 -2.18 -11.02
CA GLY A 407 14.96 -3.61 -10.76
C GLY A 407 14.56 -3.89 -9.32
N GLY A 408 15.27 -4.80 -8.64
CA GLY A 408 14.73 -5.44 -7.44
C GLY A 408 13.72 -6.50 -7.83
N ILE A 409 14.09 -7.38 -8.75
CA ILE A 409 13.22 -8.40 -9.33
C ILE A 409 13.51 -9.73 -8.64
N PRO A 410 12.54 -10.29 -7.90
CA PRO A 410 12.71 -11.61 -7.33
C PRO A 410 12.69 -12.68 -8.43
N LEU A 411 13.66 -13.58 -8.39
CA LEU A 411 13.81 -14.66 -9.37
C LEU A 411 13.27 -16.01 -8.87
N ASP A 412 12.95 -16.10 -7.58
CA ASP A 412 12.38 -17.30 -6.96
C ASP A 412 11.18 -17.87 -7.72
N GLY A 413 11.29 -19.14 -8.09
CA GLY A 413 10.25 -19.90 -8.78
C GLY A 413 10.19 -19.69 -10.30
N TYR A 414 11.16 -18.99 -10.91
CA TYR A 414 11.32 -18.87 -12.35
C TYR A 414 12.50 -19.70 -12.86
N LYS A 415 12.37 -20.26 -14.06
CA LYS A 415 13.39 -21.16 -14.66
C LYS A 415 14.19 -20.49 -15.76
N GLU A 416 13.57 -19.58 -16.48
CA GLU A 416 14.19 -18.89 -17.62
C GLU A 416 14.10 -17.35 -17.47
N PRO A 417 14.51 -16.77 -16.32
CA PRO A 417 14.49 -15.33 -16.15
C PRO A 417 15.54 -14.70 -17.08
N ARG A 418 15.19 -13.59 -17.72
CA ARG A 418 16.12 -12.85 -18.58
C ARG A 418 15.81 -11.36 -18.64
N ILE A 419 16.85 -10.57 -18.87
CA ILE A 419 16.71 -9.17 -19.23
C ILE A 419 17.10 -8.95 -20.69
N ILE A 420 16.28 -8.17 -21.37
CA ILE A 420 16.44 -7.72 -22.73
C ILE A 420 16.73 -6.22 -22.67
N LEU A 421 17.87 -5.79 -23.18
CA LEU A 421 18.22 -4.39 -23.25
C LEU A 421 18.08 -3.88 -24.69
N LYS A 422 17.45 -2.72 -24.84
CA LYS A 422 17.36 -1.99 -26.09
C LYS A 422 18.00 -0.61 -25.93
N LEU A 423 19.26 -0.49 -26.31
CA LEU A 423 20.09 0.67 -26.01
C LEU A 423 20.44 1.48 -27.26
N SER A 424 20.56 2.79 -27.07
CA SER A 424 21.03 3.71 -28.11
C SER A 424 22.55 3.73 -28.28
N GLN A 425 23.30 3.27 -27.27
CA GLN A 425 24.76 3.24 -27.23
C GLN A 425 25.24 1.97 -26.51
N ASP A 426 26.52 1.63 -26.69
CA ASP A 426 27.18 0.60 -25.87
C ASP A 426 27.23 1.09 -24.42
N ALA A 427 27.10 0.17 -23.48
CA ALA A 427 27.12 0.45 -22.05
C ALA A 427 27.64 -0.77 -21.28
N LYS A 428 27.76 -0.61 -19.96
CA LYS A 428 28.04 -1.72 -19.05
C LYS A 428 26.86 -1.90 -18.10
N LEU A 429 26.32 -3.11 -18.04
CA LEU A 429 25.30 -3.49 -17.07
C LEU A 429 25.97 -4.13 -15.87
N ILE A 430 25.74 -3.58 -14.68
CA ILE A 430 26.04 -4.19 -13.40
C ILE A 430 24.74 -4.83 -12.89
N VAL A 431 24.79 -6.10 -12.54
CA VAL A 431 23.69 -6.86 -11.92
C VAL A 431 24.08 -7.09 -10.46
N HIS A 432 23.29 -6.57 -9.53
CA HIS A 432 23.43 -6.82 -8.11
C HIS A 432 22.50 -7.97 -7.71
N GLU A 433 23.01 -8.96 -6.98
CA GLU A 433 22.23 -10.06 -6.40
C GLU A 433 22.25 -9.99 -4.87
N TYR A 434 21.10 -10.22 -4.25
CA TYR A 434 20.91 -10.30 -2.81
C TYR A 434 19.61 -11.05 -2.50
N ASP A 435 19.41 -11.43 -1.26
CA ASP A 435 18.13 -11.98 -0.78
C ASP A 435 17.60 -11.17 0.42
N LEU A 436 16.56 -11.67 1.08
CA LEU A 436 16.08 -11.12 2.35
C LEU A 436 16.54 -11.92 3.57
N ALA A 437 17.71 -12.58 3.52
CA ALA A 437 18.29 -13.19 4.71
C ALA A 437 18.46 -12.13 5.82
N LEU A 438 18.19 -12.52 7.07
CA LEU A 438 18.25 -11.61 8.22
C LEU A 438 19.32 -12.11 9.22
N PRO A 439 20.25 -11.24 9.66
CA PRO A 439 20.41 -9.84 9.29
C PRO A 439 20.81 -9.66 7.80
N LEU A 440 20.49 -8.50 7.23
CA LEU A 440 20.76 -8.21 5.83
C LEU A 440 22.27 -8.10 5.56
N GLU A 441 22.72 -8.73 4.48
CA GLU A 441 24.08 -8.66 3.96
C GLU A 441 24.18 -7.73 2.74
N GLU A 442 25.40 -7.34 2.36
CA GLU A 442 25.62 -6.57 1.13
C GLU A 442 25.37 -7.44 -0.11
N SER A 443 24.93 -6.81 -1.20
CA SER A 443 24.81 -7.48 -2.49
C SER A 443 26.15 -7.98 -3.04
N ASP A 444 26.11 -9.09 -3.76
CA ASP A 444 27.12 -9.46 -4.76
C ASP A 444 26.85 -8.74 -6.09
N ALA A 445 27.86 -8.59 -6.95
CA ALA A 445 27.72 -7.88 -8.22
C ALA A 445 28.50 -8.50 -9.37
N ASP A 446 27.82 -8.68 -10.51
CA ASP A 446 28.39 -9.10 -11.79
C ASP A 446 28.31 -7.98 -12.82
N SER A 447 29.24 -7.99 -13.78
CA SER A 447 29.36 -6.96 -14.82
C SER A 447 29.29 -7.58 -16.21
N PHE A 448 28.48 -6.97 -17.08
CA PHE A 448 28.27 -7.41 -18.46
C PHE A 448 28.45 -6.24 -19.42
N ASP A 449 29.26 -6.42 -20.46
CA ASP A 449 29.31 -5.49 -21.58
C ASP A 449 28.06 -5.65 -22.44
N VAL A 450 27.37 -4.55 -22.71
CA VAL A 450 26.14 -4.53 -23.50
C VAL A 450 26.31 -3.58 -24.69
N ARG A 451 25.93 -4.05 -25.86
CA ARG A 451 26.08 -3.33 -27.12
C ARG A 451 24.84 -2.48 -27.39
N ARG A 452 25.06 -1.45 -28.21
CA ARG A 452 23.99 -0.72 -28.87
C ARG A 452 23.08 -1.70 -29.62
N GLY A 453 21.78 -1.40 -29.61
CA GLY A 453 20.79 -2.20 -30.31
C GLY A 453 20.06 -3.11 -29.35
N ARG A 454 20.12 -4.42 -29.59
CA ARG A 454 19.40 -5.42 -28.78
C ARG A 454 20.39 -6.41 -28.18
N ASP A 455 20.40 -6.49 -26.87
CA ASP A 455 21.09 -7.55 -26.12
C ASP A 455 20.14 -8.32 -25.21
N VAL A 456 20.53 -9.54 -24.88
CA VAL A 456 19.81 -10.45 -23.99
C VAL A 456 20.81 -11.03 -23.00
N ILE A 457 20.54 -10.83 -21.72
CA ILE A 457 21.31 -11.41 -20.63
C ILE A 457 20.41 -12.42 -19.93
N ASP A 458 20.91 -13.64 -19.84
CA ASP A 458 20.30 -14.72 -19.08
C ASP A 458 20.51 -14.45 -17.59
N LEU A 459 19.44 -14.53 -16.81
CA LEU A 459 19.47 -14.33 -15.36
C LEU A 459 19.35 -15.66 -14.60
N SER A 460 19.33 -16.81 -15.28
CA SER A 460 19.18 -18.13 -14.66
C SER A 460 20.34 -18.54 -13.73
N ALA A 461 21.48 -17.84 -13.81
CA ALA A 461 22.60 -18.01 -12.91
C ALA A 461 22.39 -17.33 -11.54
N PHE A 462 21.45 -16.40 -11.44
CA PHE A 462 21.06 -15.72 -10.20
C PHE A 462 19.84 -16.42 -9.60
N SER A 463 19.72 -16.39 -8.28
CA SER A 463 18.70 -17.12 -7.50
C SER A 463 17.88 -16.23 -6.57
N GLY A 464 18.41 -15.08 -6.15
CA GLY A 464 17.71 -14.16 -5.25
C GLY A 464 16.91 -13.07 -5.95
N ILE A 465 17.09 -11.85 -5.47
CA ILE A 465 16.56 -10.61 -6.03
C ILE A 465 17.67 -9.95 -6.83
N VAL A 466 17.36 -9.49 -8.05
CA VAL A 466 18.31 -8.77 -8.89
C VAL A 466 17.94 -7.31 -9.10
N SER A 467 18.87 -6.38 -8.85
CA SER A 467 18.80 -5.00 -9.34
C SER A 467 19.89 -4.73 -10.37
N PHE A 468 19.70 -3.65 -11.13
CA PHE A 468 20.48 -3.34 -12.32
C PHE A 468 20.99 -1.91 -12.23
N LYS A 469 22.25 -1.72 -12.59
CA LYS A 469 22.86 -0.41 -12.83
C LYS A 469 23.47 -0.36 -14.22
N LEU A 470 23.09 0.63 -15.01
CA LEU A 470 23.70 0.89 -16.32
C LEU A 470 24.74 2.02 -16.20
N GLU A 471 25.99 1.72 -16.52
CA GLU A 471 27.05 2.73 -16.63
C GLU A 471 27.06 3.31 -18.05
N GLY A 472 26.82 4.62 -18.17
CA GLY A 472 26.72 5.35 -19.44
C GLY A 472 25.48 6.27 -19.51
N ASP A 473 25.30 6.97 -20.64
CA ASP A 473 24.08 7.75 -20.92
C ASP A 473 22.97 6.79 -21.39
N ALA A 474 22.22 6.29 -20.41
CA ALA A 474 21.31 5.17 -20.53
C ALA A 474 19.98 5.54 -21.21
N ASN A 475 20.00 5.95 -22.48
CA ASN A 475 18.77 6.13 -23.25
C ASN A 475 18.35 4.80 -23.88
N GLY A 476 17.18 4.28 -23.48
CA GLY A 476 16.66 3.03 -24.02
C GLY A 476 15.49 2.41 -23.26
N LYS A 477 15.39 1.09 -23.36
CA LYS A 477 14.34 0.29 -22.72
C LYS A 477 14.90 -1.05 -22.24
N ALA A 478 14.59 -1.43 -21.01
CA ALA A 478 14.79 -2.77 -20.49
C ALA A 478 13.47 -3.56 -20.53
N ILE A 479 13.54 -4.83 -20.90
CA ILE A 479 12.40 -5.75 -20.84
C ILE A 479 12.85 -6.93 -19.99
N ILE A 480 12.17 -7.17 -18.87
CA ILE A 480 12.47 -8.26 -17.95
C ILE A 480 11.38 -9.31 -18.15
N GLU A 481 11.78 -10.52 -18.49
CA GLU A 481 10.87 -11.65 -18.71
C GLU A 481 11.16 -12.73 -17.67
N LEU A 482 10.14 -13.08 -16.88
CA LEU A 482 10.20 -14.15 -15.88
C LEU A 482 9.25 -15.26 -16.34
N ARG A 483 9.79 -16.48 -16.51
CA ARG A 483 9.10 -17.63 -17.10
C ARG A 483 9.33 -18.91 -16.32
#